data_AF-A0A2D5J1A9-F1
#
_entry.id   AF-A0A2D5J1A9-F1
#
_cell.length_a   1.000
_cell.length_b   1.000
_cell.length_c   1.000
_cell.angle_alpha   90.00
_cell.angle_beta   90.00
_cell.angle_gamma   90.00
#
_symmetry.space_group_name_H-M   'P 1'
#
loop_
_entity.id
_entity.type
_entity.pdbx_description
1 polymer ?
#
loop_
_entity_poly.entity_id
_entity_poly.type
_entity_poly.pdbx_seq_one_letter_code
_entity_poly.pdbx_strand_id
1 'polypeptide(L)'
;MGIPVLAAPLFSPDAGRSDFEVPTGTTIADMVARAVPGLPGSAWGQLRVLLVNEAGAMAAPTALWHRVRPKPGTQVVIRLIPQGGDLRSVLLAVVSVAAIALGQYWALPVANGLGIGTALAGSLVTAGLTIVGSLLVNALIPVKTPDSTRRQSYAISGWRNEIRQNAPVPFVLGRRRYAPPFAATSYTEIVGDTQYVRALFTFGLGPLNIDDIRIGDTPLSEFDEVEIETREGRATDNPVSLYPRQVIEEATNTELFRPLPRDDAGETTGGAAVETPVVRYTAAQAERASVIIGFPSGLFRVDGDGDVRNQTVSVRIQQRPEGGTTWSEVTTLEITAQKRESFFRQYSWTLPTRGRWEVEITRMTDETTSTQVSDRTTLAALQSFRPEYPIAMAKSLALLAVRIKATHQLNGSLDQVSAIVQRYAPVWDGEAWSEGG
;
A
#
# COMPACT_ATOMS: atom_id res chain seq x y z
N MET A 1 -19.15 55.78 26.62
CA MET A 1 -18.90 55.25 25.26
C MET A 1 -18.10 53.97 25.43
N GLY A 2 -18.58 52.82 24.94
CA GLY A 2 -17.87 51.54 25.10
C GLY A 2 -16.57 51.49 24.30
N ILE A 3 -15.61 50.69 24.76
CA ILE A 3 -14.44 50.30 23.98
C ILE A 3 -14.77 48.95 23.32
N PRO A 4 -14.83 48.86 21.97
CA PRO A 4 -15.10 47.60 21.30
C PRO A 4 -13.85 46.70 21.34
N VAL A 5 -14.05 45.44 21.75
CA VAL A 5 -13.03 44.41 21.82
C VAL A 5 -13.41 43.26 20.90
N LEU A 6 -12.51 42.92 19.98
CA LEU A 6 -12.58 41.78 19.08
C LEU A 6 -11.57 40.73 19.54
N ALA A 7 -12.04 39.57 19.98
CA ALA A 7 -11.19 38.43 20.32
C ALA A 7 -11.28 37.35 19.24
N ALA A 8 -10.14 37.00 18.66
CA ALA A 8 -9.98 35.87 17.73
C ALA A 8 -8.94 34.91 18.33
N PRO A 9 -9.37 34.05 19.27
CA PRO A 9 -8.46 33.23 20.06
C PRO A 9 -8.04 31.93 19.34
N LEU A 10 -8.63 31.64 18.17
CA LEU A 10 -8.27 30.51 17.30
C LEU A 10 -7.45 30.97 16.09
N PHE A 11 -6.82 30.00 15.42
CA PHE A 11 -5.89 30.26 14.32
C PHE A 11 -6.61 30.69 13.02
N SER A 12 -7.80 30.14 12.76
CA SER A 12 -8.64 30.61 11.66
C SER A 12 -9.34 31.92 12.06
N PRO A 13 -9.30 32.97 11.23
CA PRO A 13 -9.89 34.27 11.56
C PRO A 13 -11.41 34.22 11.80
N ASP A 14 -12.05 33.18 11.30
CA ASP A 14 -13.51 33.03 11.24
C ASP A 14 -14.04 32.16 12.38
N ALA A 15 -13.21 31.30 12.97
CA ALA A 15 -13.64 30.39 14.04
C ALA A 15 -13.42 31.02 15.43
N GLY A 16 -14.43 30.93 16.29
CA GLY A 16 -14.31 31.36 17.69
C GLY A 16 -14.18 32.87 17.90
N ARG A 17 -14.44 33.68 16.86
CA ARG A 17 -14.47 35.14 16.95
C ARG A 17 -15.57 35.59 17.91
N SER A 18 -15.22 36.43 18.87
CA SER A 18 -16.17 37.07 19.78
C SER A 18 -15.96 38.59 19.83
N ASP A 19 -17.07 39.32 19.83
CA ASP A 19 -17.11 40.78 19.89
C ASP A 19 -17.83 41.19 21.17
N PHE A 20 -17.22 42.06 21.99
CA PHE A 20 -17.84 42.58 23.21
C PHE A 20 -17.37 44.00 23.52
N GLU A 21 -18.16 44.73 24.31
CA GLU A 21 -17.81 46.08 24.76
C GLU A 21 -17.41 46.10 26.25
N VAL A 22 -16.45 46.97 26.56
CA VAL A 22 -16.04 47.27 27.94
C VAL A 22 -16.18 48.76 28.26
N PRO A 23 -16.42 49.13 29.53
CA PRO A 23 -16.43 50.54 29.95
C PRO A 23 -15.09 51.24 29.68
N THR A 24 -15.15 52.54 29.38
CA THR A 24 -13.95 53.37 29.28
C THR A 24 -13.17 53.34 30.60
N GLY A 25 -11.84 53.20 30.53
CA GLY A 25 -10.96 53.10 31.70
C GLY A 25 -10.58 51.67 32.10
N THR A 26 -11.17 50.66 31.45
CA THR A 26 -10.77 49.25 31.58
C THR A 26 -9.35 49.05 31.02
N THR A 27 -8.50 48.28 31.72
CA THR A 27 -7.13 48.02 31.26
C THR A 27 -7.10 46.93 30.19
N ILE A 28 -6.05 46.88 29.37
CA ILE A 28 -5.86 45.79 28.41
C ILE A 28 -5.80 44.43 29.12
N ALA A 29 -5.18 44.38 30.30
CA ALA A 29 -5.15 43.17 31.14
C ALA A 29 -6.55 42.66 31.49
N ASP A 30 -7.46 43.56 31.89
CA ASP A 30 -8.85 43.18 32.22
C ASP A 30 -9.62 42.76 30.96
N MET A 31 -9.35 43.42 29.82
CA MET A 31 -9.93 43.03 28.52
C MET A 31 -9.46 41.63 28.10
N VAL A 32 -8.18 41.30 28.30
CA VAL A 32 -7.60 39.97 28.01
C VAL A 32 -8.16 38.92 28.96
N ALA A 33 -8.25 39.22 30.26
CA ALA A 33 -8.85 38.33 31.24
C ALA A 33 -10.33 38.03 30.94
N ARG A 34 -11.05 39.00 30.35
CA ARG A 34 -12.44 38.82 29.90
C ARG A 34 -12.55 38.09 28.57
N ALA A 35 -11.61 38.30 27.65
CA ALA A 35 -11.58 37.63 26.34
C ALA A 35 -11.15 36.16 26.43
N VAL A 36 -10.22 35.84 27.34
CA VAL A 36 -9.71 34.47 27.57
C VAL A 36 -9.64 34.17 29.08
N PRO A 37 -10.80 33.99 29.75
CA PRO A 37 -10.86 33.58 31.15
C PRO A 37 -10.02 32.33 31.43
N GLY A 38 -9.15 32.41 32.43
CA GLY A 38 -8.33 31.27 32.87
C GLY A 38 -6.95 31.16 32.21
N LEU A 39 -6.59 32.06 31.28
CA LEU A 39 -5.21 32.11 30.78
C LEU A 39 -4.26 32.67 31.85
N PRO A 40 -3.27 31.90 32.34
CA PRO A 40 -2.33 32.41 33.33
C PRO A 40 -1.48 33.54 32.75
N GLY A 41 -1.07 34.51 33.58
CA GLY A 41 -0.25 35.65 33.15
C GLY A 41 1.06 35.26 32.44
N SER A 42 1.61 34.08 32.75
CA SER A 42 2.78 33.51 32.09
C SER A 42 2.56 33.18 30.61
N ALA A 43 1.31 32.95 30.19
CA ALA A 43 0.95 32.61 28.81
C ALA A 43 0.54 33.83 27.98
N TRP A 44 0.54 35.04 28.54
CA TRP A 44 0.17 36.26 27.83
C TRP A 44 1.13 36.63 26.69
N GLY A 45 2.36 36.10 26.72
CA GLY A 45 3.32 36.23 25.60
C GLY A 45 2.87 35.53 24.32
N GLN A 46 1.86 34.64 24.39
CA GLN A 46 1.27 33.96 23.24
C GLN A 46 0.09 34.74 22.63
N LEU A 47 -0.24 35.90 23.20
CA LEU A 47 -1.29 36.80 22.70
C LEU A 47 -0.68 38.06 22.08
N ARG A 48 -1.30 38.53 21.00
CA ARG A 48 -1.10 39.86 20.43
C ARG A 48 -2.33 40.71 20.69
N VAL A 49 -2.13 41.85 21.32
CA VAL A 49 -3.17 42.88 21.42
C VAL A 49 -2.81 44.02 20.48
N LEU A 50 -3.71 44.33 19.55
CA LEU A 50 -3.64 45.47 18.65
C LEU A 50 -4.65 46.52 19.09
N LEU A 51 -4.21 47.78 19.15
CA LEU A 51 -5.06 48.95 19.32
C LEU A 51 -5.23 49.59 17.94
N VAL A 52 -6.46 49.69 17.47
CA VAL A 52 -6.81 50.15 16.13
C VAL A 52 -7.71 51.38 16.25
N ASN A 53 -7.33 52.48 15.62
CA ASN A 53 -8.15 53.69 15.50
C ASN A 53 -7.94 54.34 14.13
N GLU A 54 -8.54 55.51 13.91
CA GLU A 54 -8.42 56.24 12.63
C GLU A 54 -6.97 56.64 12.28
N ALA A 55 -6.08 56.76 13.27
CA ALA A 55 -4.67 57.09 13.07
C ALA A 55 -3.81 55.87 12.71
N GLY A 56 -4.33 54.64 12.87
CA GLY A 56 -3.65 53.40 12.51
C GLY A 56 -3.78 52.28 13.54
N ALA A 57 -2.94 51.25 13.39
CA ALA A 57 -2.91 50.09 14.27
C ALA A 57 -1.55 49.94 14.97
N MET A 58 -1.55 49.68 16.27
CA MET A 58 -0.33 49.48 17.06
C MET A 58 -0.45 48.26 17.98
N ALA A 59 0.59 47.43 18.02
CA ALA A 59 0.66 46.33 19.00
C ALA A 59 1.03 46.86 20.39
N ALA A 60 0.19 46.59 21.39
CA ALA A 60 0.47 46.97 22.77
C ALA A 60 1.50 45.99 23.39
N PRO A 61 2.64 46.46 23.91
CA PRO A 61 3.61 45.59 24.58
C PRO A 61 3.00 44.89 25.80
N THR A 62 3.20 43.58 25.94
CA THR A 62 2.61 42.75 27.01
C THR A 62 2.89 43.28 28.41
N ALA A 63 4.10 43.80 28.64
CA ALA A 63 4.50 44.39 29.92
C ALA A 63 3.64 45.59 30.37
N LEU A 64 2.93 46.24 29.45
CA LEU A 64 2.14 47.45 29.70
C LEU A 64 0.65 47.18 29.80
N TRP A 65 0.18 45.94 29.61
CA TRP A 65 -1.26 45.63 29.55
C TRP A 65 -2.01 45.98 30.84
N HIS A 66 -1.35 45.89 32.00
CA HIS A 66 -1.93 46.30 33.29
C HIS A 66 -2.07 47.82 33.47
N ARG A 67 -1.42 48.62 32.62
CA ARG A 67 -1.35 50.09 32.77
C ARG A 67 -2.04 50.83 31.64
N VAL A 68 -2.12 50.22 30.46
CA VAL A 68 -2.70 50.84 29.27
C VAL A 68 -4.22 50.76 29.31
N ARG A 69 -4.87 51.92 29.15
CA ARG A 69 -6.32 52.09 29.05
C ARG A 69 -6.65 52.71 27.69
N PRO A 70 -7.22 51.95 26.74
CA PRO A 70 -7.63 52.47 25.44
C PRO A 70 -8.60 53.65 25.56
N LYS A 71 -8.40 54.68 24.73
CA LYS A 71 -9.27 55.87 24.67
C LYS A 71 -10.55 55.55 23.86
N PRO A 72 -11.67 56.26 24.11
CA PRO A 72 -12.86 56.17 23.26
C PRO A 72 -12.51 56.31 21.77
N GLY A 73 -13.13 55.49 20.92
CA GLY A 73 -12.81 55.41 19.49
C GLY A 73 -11.66 54.47 19.11
N THR A 74 -11.09 53.74 20.07
CA THR A 74 -10.07 52.71 19.82
C THR A 74 -10.72 51.32 19.87
N GLN A 75 -10.56 50.52 18.83
CA GLN A 75 -10.89 49.10 18.82
C GLN A 75 -9.71 48.27 19.30
N VAL A 76 -9.96 47.32 20.20
CA VAL A 76 -8.95 46.40 20.73
C VAL A 76 -9.11 45.06 20.04
N VAL A 77 -8.07 44.56 19.39
CA VAL A 77 -8.08 43.26 18.71
C VAL A 77 -7.10 42.32 19.40
N ILE A 78 -7.59 41.20 19.91
CA ILE A 78 -6.81 40.19 20.64
C ILE A 78 -6.68 38.94 19.76
N ARG A 79 -5.45 38.52 19.47
CA ARG A 79 -5.15 37.35 18.62
C ARG A 79 -4.12 36.45 19.28
N LEU A 80 -4.18 35.15 18.99
CA LEU A 80 -3.12 34.22 19.34
C LEU A 80 -1.95 34.35 18.35
N ILE A 81 -0.69 34.30 18.82
CA ILE A 81 0.49 34.14 17.98
C ILE A 81 1.10 32.76 18.25
N PRO A 82 1.38 31.94 17.23
CA PRO A 82 2.11 30.70 17.43
C PRO A 82 3.55 30.99 17.89
N GLN A 83 3.87 30.66 19.13
CA GLN A 83 5.25 30.53 19.59
C GLN A 83 5.48 29.04 19.90
N GLY A 84 6.50 28.47 19.26
CA GLY A 84 6.78 27.04 19.34
C GLY A 84 7.03 26.61 20.78
N GLY A 85 6.31 25.58 21.24
CA GLY A 85 6.62 24.88 22.48
C GLY A 85 5.43 24.33 23.25
N ASP A 86 4.28 25.02 23.31
CA ASP A 86 3.16 24.54 24.13
C ASP A 86 1.81 25.15 23.70
N LEU A 87 1.41 24.87 22.46
CA LEU A 87 0.13 25.33 21.90
C LEU A 87 -1.08 24.60 22.54
N ARG A 88 -0.84 23.41 23.14
CA ARG A 88 -1.87 22.53 23.70
C ARG A 88 -2.53 23.12 24.95
N SER A 89 -1.75 23.70 25.86
CA SER A 89 -2.27 24.25 27.12
C SER A 89 -3.12 25.51 26.90
N VAL A 90 -2.77 26.35 25.91
CA VAL A 90 -3.51 27.58 25.59
C VAL A 90 -4.74 27.31 24.71
N LEU A 91 -4.69 26.36 23.78
CA LEU A 91 -5.87 25.95 23.01
C LEU A 91 -6.93 25.30 23.90
N LEU A 92 -6.54 24.49 24.89
CA LEU A 92 -7.48 23.92 25.88
C LEU A 92 -8.10 25.00 26.78
N ALA A 93 -7.35 26.05 27.15
CA ALA A 93 -7.87 27.20 27.91
C ALA A 93 -8.85 28.06 27.09
N VAL A 94 -8.69 28.14 25.77
CA VAL A 94 -9.61 28.87 24.89
C VAL A 94 -10.91 28.08 24.64
N VAL A 95 -10.83 26.75 24.52
CA VAL A 95 -11.99 25.88 24.28
C VAL A 95 -12.92 25.83 25.52
N SER A 96 -12.39 25.92 26.74
CA SER A 96 -13.21 25.99 27.96
C SER A 96 -14.00 27.30 28.10
N VAL A 97 -13.51 28.40 27.52
CA VAL A 97 -14.19 29.72 27.52
C VAL A 97 -15.42 29.73 26.61
N ALA A 98 -15.35 29.05 25.45
CA ALA A 98 -16.50 28.92 24.56
C ALA A 98 -17.68 28.14 25.21
N ALA A 99 -17.37 27.19 26.11
CA ALA A 99 -18.38 26.45 26.86
C ALA A 99 -19.08 27.29 27.95
N ILE A 100 -18.36 28.21 28.60
CA ILE A 100 -18.92 29.07 29.68
C ILE A 100 -19.75 30.23 29.12
N ALA A 101 -19.36 30.81 27.97
CA ALA A 101 -20.09 31.92 27.36
C ALA A 101 -21.42 31.48 26.72
N LEU A 102 -21.52 30.26 26.19
CA LEU A 102 -22.77 29.71 25.64
C LEU A 102 -23.68 29.08 26.72
N GLY A 103 -23.10 28.58 27.83
CA GLY A 103 -23.86 27.96 28.91
C GLY A 103 -24.73 28.95 29.70
N GLN A 104 -24.34 30.21 29.85
CA GLN A 104 -25.13 31.19 30.62
C GLN A 104 -26.27 31.85 29.83
N TYR A 105 -26.18 31.90 28.49
CA TYR A 105 -27.21 32.56 27.67
C TYR A 105 -28.35 31.63 27.24
N TRP A 106 -28.12 30.32 27.19
CA TRP A 106 -29.12 29.32 26.78
C TRP A 106 -29.73 28.49 27.91
N ALA A 107 -29.20 28.56 29.13
CA ALA A 107 -29.73 27.80 30.28
C ALA A 107 -30.97 28.43 30.95
N LEU A 108 -31.22 29.73 30.74
CA LEU A 108 -32.33 30.43 31.40
C LEU A 108 -33.71 30.30 30.72
N PRO A 109 -33.86 30.14 29.40
CA PRO A 109 -35.19 29.96 28.80
C PRO A 109 -35.76 28.54 28.88
N VAL A 110 -34.93 27.51 29.06
CA VAL A 110 -35.39 26.10 29.03
C VAL A 110 -35.92 25.63 30.39
N ALA A 111 -35.56 26.30 31.49
CA ALA A 111 -36.00 25.92 32.84
C ALA A 111 -37.49 26.22 33.13
N ASN A 112 -38.11 27.18 32.41
CA ASN A 112 -39.53 27.51 32.61
C ASN A 112 -40.50 26.65 31.78
N GLY A 113 -40.01 25.81 30.86
CA GLY A 113 -40.84 24.98 29.98
C GLY A 113 -41.17 23.58 30.50
N LEU A 114 -40.59 23.14 31.62
CA LEU A 114 -40.68 21.74 32.09
C LEU A 114 -41.19 21.56 33.52
N GLY A 115 -41.67 22.61 34.19
CA GLY A 115 -42.44 22.45 35.43
C GLY A 115 -41.69 21.82 36.62
N ILE A 116 -40.36 21.96 36.69
CA ILE A 116 -39.57 21.48 37.84
C ILE A 116 -39.44 22.61 38.85
N GLY A 117 -40.03 22.44 40.03
CA GLY A 117 -40.04 23.41 41.12
C GLY A 117 -38.65 23.74 41.68
N THR A 118 -38.54 24.95 42.23
CA THR A 118 -37.35 25.66 42.73
C THR A 118 -36.70 25.08 44.00
N ALA A 119 -36.79 23.76 44.26
CA ALA A 119 -36.37 23.16 45.54
C ALA A 119 -35.14 22.24 45.49
N LEU A 120 -34.39 22.19 44.39
CA LEU A 120 -33.15 21.38 44.29
C LEU A 120 -32.00 22.18 43.68
N ALA A 121 -31.55 23.25 44.36
CA ALA A 121 -30.46 24.11 43.92
C ALA A 121 -29.06 23.69 44.46
N GLY A 122 -28.82 22.40 44.74
CA GLY A 122 -27.66 21.98 45.54
C GLY A 122 -26.67 20.96 44.97
N SER A 123 -27.00 20.13 43.97
CA SER A 123 -26.16 18.93 43.74
C SER A 123 -26.07 18.35 42.33
N LEU A 124 -26.45 19.06 41.26
CA LEU A 124 -26.36 18.51 39.90
C LEU A 124 -25.76 19.49 38.88
N VAL A 125 -24.43 19.71 38.94
CA VAL A 125 -23.68 20.34 37.83
C VAL A 125 -22.53 19.46 37.30
N THR A 126 -22.26 18.29 37.89
CA THR A 126 -21.10 17.47 37.51
C THR A 126 -21.33 16.45 36.38
N ALA A 127 -22.53 16.37 35.79
CA ALA A 127 -22.86 15.31 34.82
C ALA A 127 -23.27 15.80 33.41
N GLY A 128 -23.16 17.11 33.12
CA GLY A 128 -23.67 17.71 31.87
C GLY A 128 -22.63 18.40 30.97
N LEU A 129 -21.33 18.20 31.20
CA LEU A 129 -20.25 18.93 30.50
C LEU A 129 -19.25 18.04 29.74
N THR A 130 -19.48 16.73 29.64
CA THR A 130 -18.53 15.79 28.99
C THR A 130 -18.80 15.54 27.50
N ILE A 131 -19.91 15.99 26.93
CA ILE A 131 -20.31 15.59 25.57
C ILE A 131 -19.87 16.58 24.46
N VAL A 132 -19.42 17.79 24.79
CA VAL A 132 -18.98 18.77 23.76
C VAL A 132 -17.45 18.83 23.60
N GLY A 133 -16.68 18.26 24.53
CA GLY A 133 -15.22 18.35 24.55
C GLY A 133 -14.45 17.35 23.65
N SER A 134 -15.08 16.27 23.18
CA SER A 134 -14.35 15.19 22.49
C SER A 134 -14.24 15.35 20.96
N LEU A 135 -15.09 16.19 20.34
CA LEU A 135 -15.07 16.36 18.87
C LEU A 135 -14.08 17.42 18.40
N LEU A 136 -13.70 18.38 19.25
CA LEU A 136 -12.77 19.45 18.90
C LEU A 136 -11.29 19.08 19.11
N VAL A 137 -10.98 18.08 19.94
CA VAL A 137 -9.60 17.66 20.19
C VAL A 137 -8.99 16.95 18.97
N ASN A 138 -9.80 16.17 18.24
CA ASN A 138 -9.34 15.46 17.03
C ASN A 138 -9.24 16.34 15.79
N ALA A 139 -9.92 17.49 15.76
CA ALA A 139 -9.91 18.41 14.61
C ALA A 139 -8.74 19.41 14.63
N LEU A 140 -8.05 19.56 15.78
CA LEU A 140 -7.11 20.67 16.01
C LEU A 140 -5.65 20.23 16.15
N ILE A 141 -5.40 18.93 16.28
CA ILE A 141 -4.07 18.36 16.11
C ILE A 141 -4.03 17.89 14.66
N PRO A 142 -3.22 18.48 13.76
CA PRO A 142 -2.94 17.81 12.50
C PRO A 142 -2.34 16.46 12.87
N VAL A 143 -3.14 15.40 12.75
CA VAL A 143 -2.61 14.04 12.72
C VAL A 143 -1.54 14.13 11.64
N LYS A 144 -0.27 13.88 12.01
CA LYS A 144 0.75 13.65 10.99
C LYS A 144 0.17 12.52 10.16
N THR A 145 -0.39 12.85 9.00
CA THR A 145 -0.72 11.84 8.00
C THR A 145 0.61 11.14 7.79
N PRO A 146 0.74 9.85 8.18
CA PRO A 146 1.99 9.14 7.98
C PRO A 146 2.31 9.31 6.51
N ASP A 147 3.48 9.83 6.21
CA ASP A 147 3.90 10.21 4.86
C ASP A 147 3.54 9.07 3.90
N SER A 148 2.42 9.21 3.21
CA SER A 148 1.76 8.08 2.58
C SER A 148 2.25 7.99 1.14
N THR A 149 3.56 7.99 0.97
CA THR A 149 4.15 7.37 -0.22
C THR A 149 4.05 5.86 -0.03
N ARG A 150 2.82 5.33 -0.01
CA ARG A 150 2.59 3.88 -0.08
C ARG A 150 3.15 3.45 -1.43
N ARG A 151 4.32 2.82 -1.41
CA ARG A 151 4.91 2.24 -2.63
C ARG A 151 3.89 1.26 -3.19
N GLN A 152 3.54 1.41 -4.45
CA GLN A 152 2.67 0.45 -5.12
C GLN A 152 3.52 -0.75 -5.52
N SER A 153 3.05 -1.94 -5.18
CA SER A 153 3.57 -3.18 -5.69
C SER A 153 2.83 -3.56 -6.97
N TYR A 154 3.58 -4.03 -7.96
CA TYR A 154 3.05 -4.43 -9.25
C TYR A 154 3.23 -5.93 -9.42
N ALA A 155 2.21 -6.59 -9.93
CA ALA A 155 2.20 -8.02 -10.12
C ALA A 155 1.51 -8.40 -11.42
N ILE A 156 2.16 -9.22 -12.24
CA ILE A 156 1.59 -9.70 -13.50
C ILE A 156 0.89 -11.03 -13.24
N SER A 157 -0.38 -11.15 -13.65
CA SER A 157 -1.18 -12.37 -13.46
C SER A 157 -1.15 -13.33 -14.64
N GLY A 158 -0.66 -12.89 -15.80
CA GLY A 158 -0.53 -13.72 -17.01
C GLY A 158 -0.82 -12.96 -18.29
N TRP A 159 -0.89 -13.69 -19.40
CA TRP A 159 -1.13 -13.15 -20.74
C TRP A 159 -2.50 -13.55 -21.28
N ARG A 160 -3.05 -12.73 -22.19
CA ARG A 160 -4.27 -13.06 -22.95
C ARG A 160 -4.05 -13.95 -24.18
N ASN A 161 -2.80 -14.26 -24.53
CA ASN A 161 -2.49 -15.19 -25.60
C ASN A 161 -3.06 -16.59 -25.29
N GLU A 162 -3.42 -17.31 -26.34
CA GLU A 162 -4.09 -18.60 -26.19
C GLU A 162 -3.11 -19.73 -25.87
N ILE A 163 -3.47 -20.57 -24.90
CA ILE A 163 -2.79 -21.85 -24.64
C ILE A 163 -3.48 -22.93 -25.47
N ARG A 164 -2.80 -23.44 -26.50
CA ARG A 164 -3.35 -24.44 -27.44
C ARG A 164 -2.72 -25.82 -27.26
N GLN A 165 -3.04 -26.48 -26.15
CA GLN A 165 -2.50 -27.81 -25.89
C GLN A 165 -3.02 -28.84 -26.92
N ASN A 166 -2.13 -29.67 -27.45
CA ASN A 166 -2.41 -30.72 -28.46
C ASN A 166 -2.96 -30.20 -29.81
N ALA A 167 -2.95 -28.89 -30.05
CA ALA A 167 -3.35 -28.34 -31.34
C ALA A 167 -2.21 -28.42 -32.37
N PRO A 168 -2.52 -28.43 -33.68
CA PRO A 168 -1.52 -28.30 -34.73
C PRO A 168 -0.70 -27.01 -34.59
N VAL A 169 0.60 -27.12 -34.87
CA VAL A 169 1.48 -25.94 -34.91
C VAL A 169 1.06 -25.02 -36.06
N PRO A 170 0.96 -23.70 -35.84
CA PRO A 170 0.57 -22.76 -36.88
C PRO A 170 1.49 -22.80 -38.10
N PHE A 171 0.90 -22.53 -39.26
CA PHE A 171 1.64 -22.35 -40.52
C PHE A 171 1.19 -21.06 -41.19
N VAL A 172 1.94 -19.98 -40.95
CA VAL A 172 1.63 -18.65 -41.50
C VAL A 172 2.02 -18.57 -42.97
N LEU A 173 1.14 -18.01 -43.80
CA LEU A 173 1.35 -17.69 -45.21
C LEU A 173 1.10 -16.20 -45.45
N GLY A 174 1.89 -15.61 -46.33
CA GLY A 174 1.86 -14.17 -46.63
C GLY A 174 2.33 -13.31 -45.45
N ARG A 175 2.07 -12.01 -45.53
CA ARG A 175 2.37 -11.01 -44.49
C ARG A 175 1.09 -10.65 -43.73
N ARG A 176 1.05 -10.90 -42.42
CA ARG A 176 -0.14 -10.60 -41.59
C ARG A 176 0.23 -10.31 -40.13
N ARG A 177 -0.59 -9.52 -39.45
CA ARG A 177 -0.55 -9.45 -37.98
C ARG A 177 -1.11 -10.75 -37.40
N TYR A 178 -0.39 -11.33 -36.47
CA TYR A 178 -0.77 -12.59 -35.84
C TYR A 178 -0.40 -12.58 -34.36
N ALA A 179 -1.35 -12.99 -33.51
CA ALA A 179 -1.12 -13.26 -32.10
C ALA A 179 -0.76 -14.75 -31.94
N PRO A 180 0.49 -15.08 -31.58
CA PRO A 180 0.93 -16.47 -31.47
C PRO A 180 0.35 -17.14 -30.22
N PRO A 181 0.08 -18.45 -30.26
CA PRO A 181 -0.14 -19.23 -29.06
C PRO A 181 1.17 -19.40 -28.28
N PHE A 182 1.04 -19.82 -27.02
CA PHE A 182 2.20 -20.21 -26.21
C PHE A 182 2.90 -21.44 -26.78
N ALA A 183 4.23 -21.38 -26.85
CA ALA A 183 5.09 -22.54 -27.09
C ALA A 183 5.45 -23.24 -25.77
N ALA A 184 5.62 -22.47 -24.69
CA ALA A 184 5.70 -22.94 -23.31
C ALA A 184 4.92 -21.95 -22.42
N THR A 185 4.27 -22.47 -21.38
CA THR A 185 3.48 -21.67 -20.43
C THR A 185 4.35 -20.61 -19.76
N SER A 186 3.78 -19.44 -19.46
CA SER A 186 4.51 -18.42 -18.71
C SER A 186 4.77 -18.85 -17.27
N TYR A 187 5.83 -18.32 -16.67
CA TYR A 187 6.11 -18.48 -15.25
C TYR A 187 6.67 -17.19 -14.65
N THR A 188 6.53 -17.09 -13.33
CA THR A 188 6.93 -15.94 -12.53
C THR A 188 8.39 -16.09 -12.07
N GLU A 189 9.16 -15.02 -12.10
CA GLU A 189 10.52 -14.98 -11.55
C GLU A 189 10.61 -13.80 -10.58
N ILE A 190 10.97 -14.04 -9.33
CA ILE A 190 11.13 -12.98 -8.33
C ILE A 190 12.62 -12.69 -8.16
N VAL A 191 13.04 -11.46 -8.44
CA VAL A 191 14.40 -10.98 -8.18
C VAL A 191 14.33 -9.90 -7.11
N GLY A 192 14.75 -10.25 -5.90
CA GLY A 192 14.59 -9.39 -4.72
C GLY A 192 13.11 -9.20 -4.38
N ASP A 193 12.58 -8.02 -4.68
CA ASP A 193 11.16 -7.67 -4.51
C ASP A 193 10.40 -7.51 -5.82
N THR A 194 11.12 -7.58 -6.94
CA THR A 194 10.56 -7.31 -8.26
C THR A 194 10.09 -8.61 -8.90
N GLN A 195 8.84 -8.60 -9.35
CA GLN A 195 8.28 -9.69 -10.13
C GLN A 195 8.63 -9.51 -11.61
N TYR A 196 9.13 -10.56 -12.23
CA TYR A 196 9.26 -10.73 -13.66
C TYR A 196 8.35 -11.86 -14.12
N VAL A 197 7.90 -11.80 -15.37
CA VAL A 197 7.19 -12.91 -16.02
C VAL A 197 7.95 -13.27 -17.29
N ARG A 198 8.25 -14.56 -17.43
CA ARG A 198 8.85 -15.12 -18.65
C ARG A 198 7.79 -15.88 -19.42
N ALA A 199 7.79 -15.70 -20.74
CA ALA A 199 6.88 -16.38 -21.65
C ALA A 199 7.61 -16.78 -22.94
N LEU A 200 7.13 -17.83 -23.59
CA LEU A 200 7.64 -18.27 -24.87
C LEU A 200 6.47 -18.52 -25.82
N PHE A 201 6.48 -17.84 -26.96
CA PHE A 201 5.44 -17.90 -27.98
C PHE A 201 5.95 -18.56 -29.26
N THR A 202 5.04 -19.17 -30.02
CA THR A 202 5.35 -19.76 -31.34
C THR A 202 4.51 -19.14 -32.45
N PHE A 203 5.18 -18.54 -33.43
CA PHE A 203 4.53 -18.04 -34.64
C PHE A 203 4.30 -19.14 -35.69
N GLY A 204 4.86 -20.34 -35.46
CA GLY A 204 4.69 -21.50 -36.31
C GLY A 204 6.01 -22.08 -36.81
N LEU A 205 5.92 -22.92 -37.84
CA LEU A 205 7.10 -23.47 -38.51
C LEU A 205 7.89 -22.36 -39.22
N GLY A 206 9.20 -22.28 -38.98
CA GLY A 206 10.09 -21.34 -39.66
C GLY A 206 10.41 -21.73 -41.11
N PRO A 207 11.22 -20.91 -41.81
CA PRO A 207 11.67 -19.59 -41.38
C PRO A 207 10.56 -18.55 -41.55
N LEU A 208 10.41 -17.65 -40.57
CA LEU A 208 9.47 -16.51 -40.61
C LEU A 208 10.22 -15.24 -40.21
N ASN A 209 10.01 -14.16 -40.98
CA ASN A 209 10.35 -12.81 -40.54
C ASN A 209 9.29 -12.33 -39.52
N ILE A 210 9.74 -11.80 -38.39
CA ILE A 210 8.91 -11.33 -37.27
C ILE A 210 9.24 -9.85 -37.01
N ASP A 211 8.30 -8.97 -37.35
CA ASP A 211 8.44 -7.52 -37.26
C ASP A 211 7.28 -6.90 -36.46
N ASP A 212 7.44 -5.64 -36.01
CA ASP A 212 6.39 -4.83 -35.35
C ASP A 212 5.64 -5.58 -34.23
N ILE A 213 6.42 -6.05 -33.25
CA ILE A 213 5.95 -6.73 -32.05
C ILE A 213 5.24 -5.73 -31.13
N ARG A 214 4.04 -6.08 -30.66
CA ARG A 214 3.18 -5.24 -29.82
C ARG A 214 2.54 -6.04 -28.68
N ILE A 215 2.20 -5.34 -27.60
CA ILE A 215 1.31 -5.82 -26.55
C ILE A 215 0.01 -5.00 -26.64
N GLY A 216 -1.09 -5.66 -27.02
CA GLY A 216 -2.30 -4.95 -27.43
C GLY A 216 -1.99 -4.06 -28.64
N ASP A 217 -2.27 -2.76 -28.52
CA ASP A 217 -1.98 -1.76 -29.55
C ASP A 217 -0.60 -1.10 -29.41
N THR A 218 0.09 -1.32 -28.29
CA THR A 218 1.32 -0.61 -27.92
C THR A 218 2.55 -1.31 -28.49
N PRO A 219 3.39 -0.64 -29.29
CA PRO A 219 4.68 -1.18 -29.72
C PRO A 219 5.56 -1.59 -28.55
N LEU A 220 6.24 -2.75 -28.68
CA LEU A 220 7.05 -3.25 -27.57
C LEU A 220 8.21 -2.33 -27.20
N SER A 221 8.70 -1.54 -28.17
CA SER A 221 9.76 -0.55 -27.98
C SER A 221 9.38 0.61 -27.06
N GLU A 222 8.09 0.77 -26.72
CA GLU A 222 7.65 1.79 -25.74
C GLU A 222 7.81 1.33 -24.29
N PHE A 223 8.14 0.05 -24.07
CA PHE A 223 8.37 -0.49 -22.73
C PHE A 223 9.87 -0.63 -22.46
N ASP A 224 10.37 0.08 -21.45
CA ASP A 224 11.79 0.03 -21.05
C ASP A 224 12.17 -1.30 -20.36
N GLU A 225 11.19 -1.96 -19.73
CA GLU A 225 11.43 -3.08 -18.81
C GLU A 225 11.01 -4.43 -19.43
N VAL A 226 11.25 -4.56 -20.73
CA VAL A 226 10.97 -5.76 -21.53
C VAL A 226 12.22 -6.22 -22.26
N GLU A 227 12.63 -7.47 -21.99
CA GLU A 227 13.68 -8.16 -22.73
C GLU A 227 13.02 -9.15 -23.71
N ILE A 228 13.47 -9.17 -24.97
CA ILE A 228 13.01 -10.13 -25.97
C ILE A 228 14.16 -10.89 -26.62
N GLU A 229 13.84 -12.11 -27.05
CA GLU A 229 14.67 -12.90 -27.94
C GLU A 229 13.78 -13.48 -29.04
N THR A 230 14.04 -13.07 -30.27
CA THR A 230 13.31 -13.52 -31.47
C THR A 230 14.12 -14.58 -32.20
N ARG A 231 13.43 -15.61 -32.68
CA ARG A 231 13.99 -16.63 -33.57
C ARG A 231 13.10 -16.77 -34.79
N GLU A 232 13.71 -16.74 -35.97
CA GLU A 232 12.97 -16.95 -37.22
C GLU A 232 12.60 -18.42 -37.44
N GLY A 233 13.29 -19.34 -36.76
CA GLY A 233 13.12 -20.77 -36.95
C GLY A 233 13.96 -21.30 -38.10
N ARG A 234 15.19 -20.78 -38.27
CA ARG A 234 16.21 -21.36 -39.14
C ARG A 234 16.92 -22.52 -38.44
N ALA A 235 17.48 -23.44 -39.22
CA ALA A 235 18.24 -24.57 -38.67
C ALA A 235 19.53 -24.12 -37.94
N THR A 236 20.06 -22.95 -38.30
CA THR A 236 21.26 -22.33 -37.74
C THR A 236 21.00 -21.51 -36.47
N ASP A 237 19.75 -21.31 -36.08
CA ASP A 237 19.41 -20.48 -34.92
C ASP A 237 19.88 -21.14 -33.61
N ASN A 238 20.59 -20.36 -32.78
CA ASN A 238 21.02 -20.79 -31.44
C ASN A 238 19.82 -21.12 -30.53
N PRO A 239 19.91 -22.09 -29.60
CA PRO A 239 18.90 -22.39 -28.58
C PRO A 239 18.36 -21.15 -27.87
N VAL A 240 17.04 -21.13 -27.56
CA VAL A 240 16.44 -20.00 -26.84
C VAL A 240 17.11 -19.83 -25.49
N SER A 241 17.67 -18.65 -25.23
CA SER A 241 18.42 -18.33 -24.01
C SER A 241 17.56 -17.73 -22.91
N LEU A 242 16.55 -16.93 -23.27
CA LEU A 242 15.67 -16.22 -22.33
C LEU A 242 14.62 -17.15 -21.69
N TYR A 243 14.38 -18.31 -22.29
CA TYR A 243 13.58 -19.41 -21.74
C TYR A 243 14.36 -20.72 -21.93
N PRO A 244 15.40 -20.98 -21.11
CA PRO A 244 16.37 -22.03 -21.42
C PRO A 244 15.91 -23.44 -21.05
N ARG A 245 14.90 -23.57 -20.18
CA ARG A 245 14.46 -24.85 -19.61
C ARG A 245 12.97 -24.88 -19.33
N GLN A 246 12.41 -26.09 -19.17
CA GLN A 246 11.01 -26.26 -18.79
C GLN A 246 10.77 -25.85 -17.34
N VAL A 247 9.81 -24.95 -17.15
CA VAL A 247 9.29 -24.55 -15.85
C VAL A 247 7.79 -24.76 -15.84
N ILE A 248 7.31 -25.53 -14.87
CA ILE A 248 5.89 -25.77 -14.64
C ILE A 248 5.53 -25.08 -13.33
N GLU A 249 4.68 -24.08 -13.42
CA GLU A 249 4.20 -23.30 -12.28
C GLU A 249 2.77 -23.70 -11.93
N GLU A 250 2.55 -24.03 -10.66
CA GLU A 250 1.23 -24.22 -10.08
C GLU A 250 0.92 -23.03 -9.17
N ALA A 251 0.05 -22.13 -9.65
CA ALA A 251 -0.44 -21.01 -8.85
C ALA A 251 -1.45 -21.51 -7.81
N THR A 252 -1.20 -21.23 -6.53
CA THR A 252 -1.98 -21.80 -5.43
C THR A 252 -2.71 -20.75 -4.61
N ASN A 253 -2.07 -19.59 -4.37
CA ASN A 253 -2.58 -18.51 -3.50
C ASN A 253 -3.22 -19.00 -2.18
N THR A 254 -2.65 -20.05 -1.57
CA THR A 254 -3.15 -20.63 -0.31
C THR A 254 -2.58 -19.89 0.87
N GLU A 255 -3.42 -19.52 1.83
CA GLU A 255 -2.97 -18.84 3.04
C GLU A 255 -2.19 -19.78 3.97
N LEU A 256 -1.04 -19.31 4.46
CA LEU A 256 -0.22 -19.98 5.45
C LEU A 256 -0.42 -19.25 6.78
N PHE A 257 -0.99 -19.94 7.75
CA PHE A 257 -1.28 -19.40 9.08
C PHE A 257 -0.94 -20.46 10.12
N ARG A 258 -0.86 -20.09 11.39
CA ARG A 258 -0.63 -21.03 12.49
C ARG A 258 -1.58 -20.63 13.63
N PRO A 259 -2.84 -21.11 13.59
CA PRO A 259 -3.90 -20.55 14.40
C PRO A 259 -3.71 -20.84 15.89
N LEU A 260 -4.11 -19.89 16.74
CA LEU A 260 -4.21 -20.10 18.17
C LEU A 260 -5.51 -20.87 18.46
N PRO A 261 -5.54 -21.75 19.48
CA PRO A 261 -6.75 -22.45 19.89
C PRO A 261 -7.84 -21.46 20.30
N ARG A 262 -9.09 -21.72 19.89
CA ARG A 262 -10.26 -20.89 20.19
C ARG A 262 -11.40 -21.70 20.79
N ASP A 263 -12.25 -21.05 21.58
CA ASP A 263 -13.50 -21.62 22.07
C ASP A 263 -14.64 -21.46 21.04
N ASP A 264 -15.83 -21.95 21.40
CA ASP A 264 -17.04 -21.85 20.56
C ASP A 264 -17.49 -20.39 20.33
N ALA A 265 -17.02 -19.44 21.15
CA ALA A 265 -17.27 -18.01 21.00
C ALA A 265 -16.22 -17.31 20.11
N GLY A 266 -15.17 -18.02 19.70
CA GLY A 266 -14.10 -17.50 18.84
C GLY A 266 -12.98 -16.78 19.60
N GLU A 267 -12.97 -16.85 20.94
CA GLU A 267 -11.94 -16.25 21.79
C GLU A 267 -10.76 -17.21 21.98
N THR A 268 -9.54 -16.68 22.07
CA THR A 268 -8.34 -17.52 22.20
C THR A 268 -8.23 -18.14 23.59
N THR A 269 -8.07 -19.47 23.68
CA THR A 269 -8.11 -20.23 24.94
C THR A 269 -6.75 -20.49 25.60
N GLY A 270 -5.70 -19.79 25.16
CA GLY A 270 -4.38 -19.80 25.82
C GLY A 270 -3.53 -21.07 25.62
N GLY A 271 -3.83 -21.89 24.60
CA GLY A 271 -3.04 -23.07 24.23
C GLY A 271 -1.96 -22.80 23.16
N ALA A 272 -1.13 -23.80 22.87
CA ALA A 272 -0.10 -23.72 21.83
C ALA A 272 -0.74 -23.63 20.43
N ALA A 273 -0.18 -22.79 19.57
CA ALA A 273 -0.65 -22.64 18.18
C ALA A 273 -0.45 -23.94 17.38
N VAL A 274 -1.44 -24.28 16.56
CA VAL A 274 -1.49 -25.52 15.79
C VAL A 274 -0.83 -25.33 14.43
N GLU A 275 0.10 -26.21 14.05
CA GLU A 275 0.68 -26.20 12.70
C GLU A 275 -0.37 -26.63 11.66
N THR A 276 -0.52 -25.85 10.59
CA THR A 276 -1.39 -26.19 9.44
C THR A 276 -0.54 -26.37 8.19
N PRO A 277 0.10 -27.55 8.02
CA PRO A 277 0.97 -27.81 6.88
C PRO A 277 0.19 -27.79 5.56
N VAL A 278 0.76 -27.14 4.54
CA VAL A 278 0.24 -27.15 3.17
C VAL A 278 1.13 -28.03 2.31
N VAL A 279 0.58 -29.16 1.85
CA VAL A 279 1.30 -30.12 1.00
C VAL A 279 0.95 -29.91 -0.47
N ARG A 280 1.96 -29.88 -1.34
CA ARG A 280 1.84 -29.82 -2.80
C ARG A 280 2.76 -30.83 -3.46
N TYR A 281 2.51 -31.12 -4.73
CA TYR A 281 3.32 -32.03 -5.52
C TYR A 281 4.09 -31.24 -6.56
N THR A 282 5.38 -31.52 -6.72
CA THR A 282 6.09 -31.06 -7.91
C THR A 282 5.52 -31.74 -9.16
N ALA A 283 5.82 -31.18 -10.32
CA ALA A 283 5.65 -31.90 -11.57
C ALA A 283 6.52 -33.17 -11.58
N ALA A 284 6.09 -34.16 -12.36
CA ALA A 284 6.93 -35.33 -12.60
C ALA A 284 8.27 -34.94 -13.23
N GLN A 285 9.31 -35.72 -12.94
CA GLN A 285 10.66 -35.53 -13.49
C GLN A 285 11.30 -34.17 -13.20
N ALA A 286 10.93 -33.53 -12.08
CA ALA A 286 11.55 -32.30 -11.61
C ALA A 286 12.96 -32.58 -11.09
N GLU A 287 13.90 -31.69 -11.40
CA GLU A 287 15.26 -31.66 -10.85
C GLU A 287 15.41 -30.59 -9.77
N ARG A 288 14.68 -29.48 -9.91
CA ARG A 288 14.65 -28.41 -8.91
C ARG A 288 13.21 -28.00 -8.63
N ALA A 289 13.00 -27.49 -7.44
CA ALA A 289 11.74 -26.89 -7.03
C ALA A 289 11.96 -25.46 -6.56
N SER A 290 10.92 -24.64 -6.63
CA SER A 290 10.91 -23.33 -6.02
C SER A 290 9.54 -23.01 -5.45
N VAL A 291 9.51 -22.40 -4.28
CA VAL A 291 8.29 -21.85 -3.69
C VAL A 291 8.33 -20.33 -3.81
N ILE A 292 7.18 -19.73 -4.09
CA ILE A 292 6.97 -18.30 -4.04
C ILE A 292 6.02 -18.01 -2.88
N ILE A 293 6.52 -17.30 -1.88
CA ILE A 293 5.77 -16.85 -0.70
C ILE A 293 5.34 -15.41 -0.92
N GLY A 294 4.04 -15.14 -0.82
CA GLY A 294 3.45 -13.82 -0.97
C GLY A 294 3.09 -13.19 0.38
N PHE A 295 3.26 -11.88 0.47
CA PHE A 295 2.81 -11.05 1.58
C PHE A 295 1.82 -10.00 1.05
N PRO A 296 0.56 -10.38 0.74
CA PRO A 296 -0.39 -9.52 0.04
C PRO A 296 -0.75 -8.23 0.81
N SER A 297 -0.62 -8.23 2.13
CA SER A 297 -0.87 -7.06 3.00
C SER A 297 0.41 -6.36 3.45
N GLY A 298 1.57 -6.76 2.92
CA GLY A 298 2.87 -6.39 3.44
C GLY A 298 3.27 -7.21 4.67
N LEU A 299 4.43 -6.87 5.22
CA LEU A 299 5.00 -7.50 6.40
C LEU A 299 5.63 -6.40 7.27
N PHE A 300 4.95 -6.04 8.36
CA PHE A 300 5.35 -5.00 9.27
C PHE A 300 4.57 -5.06 10.58
N ARG A 301 5.08 -4.39 11.62
CA ARG A 301 4.32 -4.06 12.83
C ARG A 301 4.35 -2.56 13.10
N VAL A 302 3.35 -2.04 13.77
CA VAL A 302 3.28 -0.64 14.22
C VAL A 302 3.48 -0.62 15.72
N ASP A 303 4.36 0.24 16.23
CA ASP A 303 4.56 0.42 17.67
C ASP A 303 3.58 1.45 18.26
N GLY A 304 3.65 1.65 19.58
CA GLY A 304 2.76 2.58 20.30
C GLY A 304 2.91 4.05 19.88
N ASP A 305 4.01 4.42 19.22
CA ASP A 305 4.28 5.76 18.70
C ASP A 305 3.75 5.92 17.25
N GLY A 306 3.25 4.85 16.65
CA GLY A 306 2.75 4.81 15.27
C GLY A 306 3.84 4.53 14.21
N ASP A 307 5.06 4.20 14.65
CA ASP A 307 6.18 3.94 13.76
C ASP A 307 6.17 2.49 13.25
N VAL A 308 6.51 2.32 11.97
CA VAL A 308 6.61 0.99 11.35
C VAL A 308 7.91 0.33 11.79
N ARG A 309 7.84 -0.92 12.23
CA ARG A 309 8.98 -1.74 12.62
C ARG A 309 9.02 -3.04 11.83
N ASN A 310 10.20 -3.64 11.82
CA ASN A 310 10.40 -4.98 11.28
C ASN A 310 9.44 -5.99 11.92
N GLN A 311 8.85 -6.81 11.08
CA GLN A 311 8.13 -8.03 11.45
C GLN A 311 8.80 -9.21 10.75
N THR A 312 8.85 -10.35 11.44
CA THR A 312 9.44 -11.59 10.93
C THR A 312 8.38 -12.67 10.87
N VAL A 313 8.34 -13.40 9.76
CA VAL A 313 7.57 -14.64 9.58
C VAL A 313 8.54 -15.76 9.27
N SER A 314 8.37 -16.89 9.95
CA SER A 314 9.16 -18.10 9.74
C SER A 314 8.35 -19.13 8.98
N VAL A 315 8.92 -19.70 7.91
CA VAL A 315 8.27 -20.72 7.07
C VAL A 315 9.21 -21.91 6.89
N ARG A 316 8.80 -23.07 7.40
CA ARG A 316 9.51 -24.34 7.21
C ARG A 316 9.09 -24.97 5.90
N ILE A 317 10.08 -25.43 5.14
CA ILE A 317 9.91 -26.19 3.90
C ILE A 317 10.48 -27.59 4.12
N GLN A 318 9.65 -28.59 3.93
CA GLN A 318 10.05 -29.99 3.98
C GLN A 318 9.68 -30.68 2.67
N GLN A 319 10.38 -31.76 2.36
CA GLN A 319 10.14 -32.53 1.15
C GLN A 319 10.25 -34.03 1.42
N ARG A 320 9.56 -34.82 0.61
CA ARG A 320 9.74 -36.28 0.54
C ARG A 320 9.49 -36.76 -0.89
N PRO A 321 10.08 -37.89 -1.30
CA PRO A 321 9.74 -38.48 -2.59
C PRO A 321 8.25 -38.88 -2.59
N GLU A 322 7.61 -38.90 -3.76
CA GLU A 322 6.21 -39.35 -3.89
C GLU A 322 6.04 -40.75 -3.29
N GLY A 323 5.09 -40.90 -2.36
CA GLY A 323 4.86 -42.15 -1.63
C GLY A 323 5.87 -42.46 -0.51
N GLY A 324 6.81 -41.56 -0.26
CA GLY A 324 7.72 -41.64 0.89
C GLY A 324 7.00 -41.44 2.22
N THR A 325 7.55 -42.01 3.29
CA THR A 325 6.97 -41.91 4.64
C THR A 325 7.64 -40.87 5.52
N THR A 326 8.87 -40.45 5.19
CA THR A 326 9.68 -39.54 6.01
C THR A 326 9.88 -38.20 5.31
N TRP A 327 9.55 -37.12 6.01
CA TRP A 327 9.85 -35.75 5.59
C TRP A 327 11.30 -35.40 5.89
N SER A 328 11.98 -34.81 4.92
CA SER A 328 13.30 -34.20 5.06
C SER A 328 13.15 -32.69 5.05
N GLU A 329 13.78 -31.99 5.99
CA GLU A 329 13.77 -30.53 5.99
C GLU A 329 14.68 -30.01 4.86
N VAL A 330 14.13 -29.11 4.04
CA VAL A 330 14.89 -28.37 3.03
C VAL A 330 15.53 -27.14 3.68
N THR A 331 14.70 -26.34 4.36
CA THR A 331 15.13 -25.14 5.08
C THR A 331 13.98 -24.59 5.92
N THR A 332 14.32 -23.72 6.87
CA THR A 332 13.37 -22.83 7.54
C THR A 332 13.72 -21.39 7.17
N LEU A 333 12.82 -20.73 6.45
CA LEU A 333 12.99 -19.37 5.95
C LEU A 333 12.56 -18.36 7.01
N GLU A 334 13.50 -17.54 7.47
CA GLU A 334 13.22 -16.36 8.28
C GLU A 334 13.06 -15.13 7.37
N ILE A 335 11.82 -14.72 7.14
CA ILE A 335 11.48 -13.59 6.27
C ILE A 335 11.19 -12.38 7.15
N THR A 336 12.10 -11.41 7.16
CA THR A 336 11.94 -10.15 7.89
C THR A 336 11.74 -8.98 6.92
N ALA A 337 10.74 -8.13 7.19
CA ALA A 337 10.57 -6.88 6.45
C ALA A 337 9.88 -5.80 7.31
N GLN A 338 9.96 -4.56 6.81
CA GLN A 338 9.24 -3.38 7.31
C GLN A 338 8.52 -2.72 6.12
N LYS A 339 7.62 -3.47 5.48
CA LYS A 339 6.97 -3.09 4.22
C LYS A 339 5.47 -3.10 4.33
N ARG A 340 4.81 -2.03 3.88
CA ARG A 340 3.35 -1.91 3.85
C ARG A 340 2.76 -2.33 2.51
N GLU A 341 3.59 -2.34 1.48
CA GLU A 341 3.30 -2.82 0.14
C GLU A 341 3.36 -4.35 0.06
N SER A 342 2.62 -4.95 -0.87
CA SER A 342 2.75 -6.38 -1.08
C SER A 342 4.08 -6.72 -1.73
N PHE A 343 4.63 -7.89 -1.41
CA PHE A 343 5.84 -8.38 -2.05
C PHE A 343 5.88 -9.90 -2.04
N PHE A 344 6.78 -10.46 -2.83
CA PHE A 344 7.03 -11.89 -2.91
C PHE A 344 8.45 -12.23 -2.48
N ARG A 345 8.64 -13.45 -1.99
CA ARG A 345 9.94 -14.08 -1.76
C ARG A 345 9.96 -15.41 -2.47
N GLN A 346 10.99 -15.62 -3.28
CA GLN A 346 11.20 -16.89 -3.96
C GLN A 346 12.38 -17.62 -3.34
N TYR A 347 12.17 -18.89 -3.01
CA TYR A 347 13.23 -19.79 -2.58
C TYR A 347 13.28 -21.00 -3.49
N SER A 348 14.43 -21.25 -4.11
CA SER A 348 14.67 -22.37 -5.03
C SER A 348 15.75 -23.30 -4.49
N TRP A 349 15.56 -24.60 -4.67
CA TRP A 349 16.53 -25.62 -4.27
C TRP A 349 16.55 -26.79 -5.27
N THR A 350 17.65 -27.54 -5.25
CA THR A 350 17.80 -28.77 -6.04
C THR A 350 17.20 -29.95 -5.29
N LEU A 351 16.40 -30.75 -5.97
CA LEU A 351 15.81 -31.97 -5.39
C LEU A 351 16.90 -33.05 -5.26
N PRO A 352 16.83 -33.93 -4.24
CA PRO A 352 17.86 -34.96 -4.03
C PRO A 352 18.03 -35.90 -5.21
N THR A 353 16.92 -36.23 -5.88
CA THR A 353 16.92 -37.00 -7.13
C THR A 353 15.88 -36.45 -8.07
N ARG A 354 16.10 -36.68 -9.37
CA ARG A 354 15.12 -36.34 -10.41
C ARG A 354 13.87 -37.19 -10.23
N GLY A 355 12.71 -36.56 -10.11
CA GLY A 355 11.48 -37.29 -9.87
C GLY A 355 10.30 -36.39 -9.52
N ARG A 356 9.24 -37.01 -9.00
CA ARG A 356 8.11 -36.30 -8.40
C ARG A 356 8.29 -36.29 -6.88
N TRP A 357 8.12 -35.12 -6.29
CA TRP A 357 8.30 -34.91 -4.86
C TRP A 357 7.07 -34.25 -4.26
N GLU A 358 6.79 -34.59 -3.02
CA GLU A 358 5.86 -33.86 -2.17
C GLU A 358 6.64 -32.80 -1.42
N VAL A 359 6.09 -31.58 -1.38
CA VAL A 359 6.65 -30.43 -0.68
C VAL A 359 5.62 -29.97 0.35
N GLU A 360 6.02 -29.94 1.61
CA GLU A 360 5.24 -29.42 2.72
C GLU A 360 5.77 -28.03 3.07
N ILE A 361 4.86 -27.06 3.15
CA ILE A 361 5.14 -25.68 3.52
C ILE A 361 4.31 -25.36 4.76
N THR A 362 4.99 -25.00 5.84
CA THR A 362 4.37 -24.77 7.14
C THR A 362 4.83 -23.43 7.70
N ARG A 363 3.89 -22.55 8.04
CA ARG A 363 4.21 -21.33 8.78
C ARG A 363 4.50 -21.70 10.24
N MET A 364 5.65 -21.28 10.74
CA MET A 364 6.13 -21.59 12.09
C MET A 364 5.83 -20.46 13.09
N THR A 365 5.69 -19.22 12.63
CA THR A 365 5.25 -18.11 13.48
C THR A 365 3.75 -18.17 13.74
N ASP A 366 3.36 -18.06 14.99
CA ASP A 366 1.96 -18.07 15.43
C ASP A 366 1.16 -16.93 14.77
N GLU A 367 -0.17 -17.10 14.67
CA GLU A 367 -1.03 -15.99 14.28
C GLU A 367 -0.98 -14.86 15.31
N THR A 368 -1.13 -13.63 14.83
CA THR A 368 -1.23 -12.44 15.68
C THR A 368 -2.69 -12.03 15.83
N THR A 369 -3.10 -11.71 17.06
CA THR A 369 -4.41 -11.07 17.34
C THR A 369 -4.33 -9.55 17.33
N SER A 370 -3.13 -8.98 17.25
CA SER A 370 -2.92 -7.54 17.24
C SER A 370 -3.26 -6.94 15.87
N THR A 371 -4.12 -5.92 15.87
CA THR A 371 -4.43 -5.10 14.70
C THR A 371 -3.25 -4.21 14.23
N GLN A 372 -2.19 -4.13 15.04
CA GLN A 372 -0.98 -3.36 14.73
C GLN A 372 0.06 -4.19 13.96
N VAL A 373 -0.20 -5.47 13.70
CA VAL A 373 0.71 -6.36 12.96
C VAL A 373 0.07 -6.74 11.63
N SER A 374 0.85 -6.66 10.56
CA SER A 374 0.50 -7.21 9.26
C SER A 374 1.53 -8.26 8.89
N ASP A 375 1.08 -9.51 8.79
CA ASP A 375 1.93 -10.67 8.52
C ASP A 375 1.21 -11.73 7.70
N ARG A 376 0.16 -11.33 6.96
CA ARG A 376 -0.59 -12.23 6.10
C ARG A 376 0.35 -12.86 5.09
N THR A 377 0.43 -14.19 5.12
CA THR A 377 1.41 -14.97 4.36
C THR A 377 0.68 -15.96 3.47
N THR A 378 1.05 -16.06 2.20
CA THR A 378 0.45 -17.00 1.26
C THR A 378 1.52 -17.80 0.53
N LEU A 379 1.23 -19.06 0.23
CA LEU A 379 1.92 -19.81 -0.83
C LEU A 379 1.34 -19.33 -2.16
N ALA A 380 2.07 -18.45 -2.85
CA ALA A 380 1.65 -17.89 -4.13
C ALA A 380 1.74 -18.93 -5.24
N ALA A 381 2.88 -19.61 -5.36
CA ALA A 381 3.08 -20.66 -6.35
C ALA A 381 4.14 -21.70 -5.94
N LEU A 382 4.00 -22.91 -6.48
CA LEU A 382 5.06 -23.92 -6.53
C LEU A 382 5.54 -24.08 -7.98
N GLN A 383 6.85 -24.00 -8.18
CA GLN A 383 7.48 -24.17 -9.48
C GLN A 383 8.32 -25.43 -9.51
N SER A 384 8.22 -26.17 -10.62
CA SER A 384 9.01 -27.35 -10.91
C SER A 384 9.87 -27.09 -12.14
N PHE A 385 11.18 -27.27 -12.00
CA PHE A 385 12.14 -27.11 -13.08
C PHE A 385 12.57 -28.47 -13.57
N ARG A 386 12.54 -28.66 -14.90
CA ARG A 386 13.14 -29.81 -15.56
C ARG A 386 14.36 -29.37 -16.38
N PRO A 387 15.41 -30.19 -16.51
CA PRO A 387 16.63 -29.81 -17.22
C PRO A 387 16.44 -29.68 -18.74
N GLU A 388 15.36 -30.25 -19.29
CA GLU A 388 15.15 -30.27 -20.73
C GLU A 388 14.91 -28.88 -21.31
N TYR A 389 15.37 -28.72 -22.54
CA TYR A 389 14.98 -27.62 -23.40
C TYR A 389 13.44 -27.59 -23.55
N PRO A 390 12.79 -26.41 -23.52
CA PRO A 390 11.32 -26.30 -23.54
C PRO A 390 10.65 -26.84 -24.79
N ILE A 391 11.36 -26.88 -25.92
CA ILE A 391 10.78 -27.28 -27.20
C ILE A 391 11.31 -28.65 -27.62
N ALA A 392 10.42 -29.64 -27.64
CA ALA A 392 10.72 -30.99 -28.14
C ALA A 392 10.13 -31.20 -29.54
N MET A 393 10.58 -30.39 -30.53
CA MET A 393 10.10 -30.48 -31.91
C MET A 393 11.25 -30.69 -32.89
N ALA A 394 11.09 -31.63 -33.83
CA ALA A 394 12.10 -31.94 -34.83
C ALA A 394 12.27 -30.85 -35.91
N LYS A 395 11.22 -30.04 -36.13
CA LYS A 395 11.24 -28.91 -37.07
C LYS A 395 11.51 -27.62 -36.33
N SER A 396 12.28 -26.73 -36.94
CA SER A 396 12.59 -25.41 -36.39
C SER A 396 11.34 -24.53 -36.33
N LEU A 397 11.15 -23.89 -35.16
CA LEU A 397 10.03 -23.01 -34.88
C LEU A 397 10.48 -21.56 -34.88
N ALA A 398 9.64 -20.69 -35.42
CA ALA A 398 9.73 -19.26 -35.25
C ALA A 398 9.19 -18.90 -33.85
N LEU A 399 10.05 -18.40 -32.97
CA LEU A 399 9.78 -18.23 -31.55
C LEU A 399 9.99 -16.79 -31.12
N LEU A 400 9.27 -16.37 -30.09
CA LEU A 400 9.51 -15.14 -29.37
C LEU A 400 9.52 -15.45 -27.87
N ALA A 401 10.68 -15.32 -27.25
CA ALA A 401 10.82 -15.36 -25.80
C ALA A 401 10.75 -13.93 -25.27
N VAL A 402 10.05 -13.75 -24.16
CA VAL A 402 9.87 -12.44 -23.53
C VAL A 402 10.10 -12.58 -22.04
N ARG A 403 10.79 -11.62 -21.44
CA ARG A 403 10.89 -11.43 -20.00
C ARG A 403 10.48 -10.00 -19.67
N ILE A 404 9.42 -9.86 -18.89
CA ILE A 404 8.82 -8.57 -18.55
C ILE A 404 8.89 -8.34 -17.05
N LYS A 405 9.32 -7.14 -16.64
CA LYS A 405 9.20 -6.68 -15.26
C LYS A 405 7.80 -6.14 -14.97
N ALA A 406 7.24 -6.49 -13.83
CA ALA A 406 6.00 -5.87 -13.36
C ALA A 406 6.24 -4.39 -13.00
N THR A 407 5.48 -3.49 -13.63
CA THR A 407 5.57 -2.03 -13.46
C THR A 407 4.16 -1.44 -13.39
N HIS A 408 4.03 -0.13 -13.18
CA HIS A 408 2.72 0.55 -13.23
C HIS A 408 1.97 0.33 -14.55
N GLN A 409 2.68 0.31 -15.67
CA GLN A 409 2.11 0.09 -17.00
C GLN A 409 1.87 -1.40 -17.30
N LEU A 410 2.74 -2.27 -16.76
CA LEU A 410 2.70 -3.72 -16.95
C LEU A 410 2.30 -4.40 -15.64
N ASN A 411 1.00 -4.31 -15.31
CA ASN A 411 0.41 -4.83 -14.09
C ASN A 411 -0.89 -5.61 -14.39
N GLY A 412 -1.16 -6.63 -13.60
CA GLY A 412 -2.33 -7.50 -13.77
C GLY A 412 -2.24 -8.37 -15.01
N SER A 413 -3.37 -8.52 -15.71
CA SER A 413 -3.42 -9.34 -16.93
C SER A 413 -2.87 -8.53 -18.11
N LEU A 414 -1.77 -9.02 -18.69
CA LEU A 414 -1.18 -8.44 -19.88
C LEU A 414 -2.04 -8.75 -21.11
N ASP A 415 -2.14 -7.77 -22.01
CA ASP A 415 -2.81 -7.95 -23.28
C ASP A 415 -2.05 -8.91 -24.20
N GLN A 416 -2.65 -9.28 -25.33
CA GLN A 416 -2.05 -10.22 -26.27
C GLN A 416 -0.78 -9.66 -26.90
N VAL A 417 0.29 -10.47 -26.90
CA VAL A 417 1.43 -10.24 -27.79
C VAL A 417 1.00 -10.54 -29.22
N SER A 418 1.32 -9.64 -30.14
CA SER A 418 1.17 -9.86 -31.59
C SER A 418 2.38 -9.32 -32.34
N ALA A 419 2.62 -9.84 -33.54
CA ALA A 419 3.63 -9.32 -34.45
C ALA A 419 3.12 -9.36 -35.89
N ILE A 420 3.71 -8.57 -36.78
CA ILE A 420 3.63 -8.77 -38.23
C ILE A 420 4.57 -9.92 -38.57
N VAL A 421 4.02 -10.97 -39.16
CA VAL A 421 4.78 -12.16 -39.52
C VAL A 421 4.69 -12.37 -41.02
N GLN A 422 5.83 -12.70 -41.64
CA GLN A 422 5.95 -12.98 -43.06
C GLN A 422 6.76 -14.25 -43.27
N ARG A 423 6.28 -15.14 -44.15
CA ARG A 423 7.03 -16.34 -44.54
C ARG A 423 7.92 -16.01 -45.73
N TYR A 424 9.20 -16.34 -45.60
CA TYR A 424 10.14 -16.30 -46.72
C TYR A 424 9.68 -17.26 -47.82
N ALA A 425 9.55 -16.73 -49.03
CA ALA A 425 9.17 -17.49 -50.21
C ALA A 425 10.30 -17.40 -51.24
N PRO A 426 10.70 -18.51 -51.88
CA PRO A 426 11.71 -18.45 -52.92
C PRO A 426 11.17 -17.62 -54.09
N VAL A 427 11.98 -16.68 -54.56
CA VAL A 427 11.71 -15.84 -55.74
C VAL A 427 12.61 -16.32 -56.86
N TRP A 428 12.02 -16.51 -58.05
CA TRP A 428 12.76 -16.85 -59.25
C TRP A 428 13.31 -15.58 -59.89
N ASP A 429 14.63 -15.49 -60.04
CA ASP A 429 15.29 -14.33 -60.65
C ASP A 429 15.50 -14.48 -62.17
N GLY A 430 15.13 -15.62 -62.75
CA GLY A 430 15.37 -15.96 -64.16
C GLY A 430 16.41 -17.07 -64.36
N GLU A 431 17.27 -17.30 -63.36
CA GLU A 431 18.38 -18.25 -63.43
C GLU A 431 18.41 -19.22 -62.24
N ALA A 432 18.11 -18.72 -61.04
CA ALA A 432 18.08 -19.47 -59.80
C ALA A 432 16.90 -19.05 -58.91
N TRP A 433 16.59 -19.90 -57.94
CA TRP A 433 15.70 -19.55 -56.85
C TRP A 433 16.53 -18.86 -55.76
N SER A 434 16.21 -17.61 -55.43
CA SER A 434 16.78 -16.88 -54.30
C SER A 434 15.75 -16.71 -53.19
N GLU A 435 16.18 -16.46 -51.95
CA GLU A 435 15.26 -16.19 -50.84
C GLU A 435 14.58 -14.82 -51.04
N GLY A 436 13.24 -14.83 -51.13
CA GLY A 436 12.43 -13.62 -51.21
C GLY A 436 11.87 -13.22 -49.85
N GLY A 437 11.83 -11.91 -49.62
CA GLY A 437 11.34 -11.29 -48.39
C GLY A 437 9.86 -11.49 -48.13
#